data_AF-T5LGY2-F1
#
_entry.id   AF-T5LGY2-F1
#
_cell.length_a   1.000
_cell.length_b   1.000
_cell.length_c   1.000
_cell.angle_alpha   90.00
_cell.angle_beta   90.00
_cell.angle_gamma   90.00
#
_symmetry.space_group_name_H-M   'P 1'
#
loop_
_entity.id
_entity.type
_entity.pdbx_description
1 polymer ?
#
loop_
_entity_poly.entity_id
_entity_poly.type
_entity_poly.pdbx_seq_one_letter_code
_entity_poly.pdbx_strand_id
1 'polypeptide(L)'
;MVEQSFKEKVRLKLMDCAVLYYDLLVRKDYLIFSRDFKYQKYYIVSAFEDNFLHLTGVHTNLKAKKFWVFGIYSGITFLIV
;
A
#
# COMPACT_ATOMS: atom_id res chain seq x y z
N MET A 1 -4.17 3.96 -30.94
CA MET A 1 -3.67 3.69 -29.57
C MET A 1 -4.53 2.60 -28.98
N VAL A 2 -3.97 1.56 -28.38
CA VAL A 2 -4.76 0.50 -27.74
C VAL A 2 -5.34 1.07 -26.44
N GLU A 3 -6.66 1.02 -26.30
CA GLU A 3 -7.32 1.47 -25.08
C GLU A 3 -7.00 0.52 -23.93
N GLN A 4 -6.42 1.04 -22.85
CA GLN A 4 -6.14 0.24 -21.66
C GLN A 4 -7.44 -0.08 -20.93
N SER A 5 -7.61 -1.35 -20.55
CA SER A 5 -8.73 -1.76 -19.71
C SER A 5 -8.70 -1.05 -18.35
N PHE A 6 -9.86 -0.91 -17.70
CA PHE A 6 -9.95 -0.39 -16.34
C PHE A 6 -8.99 -1.13 -15.38
N LYS A 7 -8.93 -2.46 -15.48
CA LYS A 7 -8.05 -3.29 -14.65
C LYS A 7 -6.57 -2.92 -14.84
N GLU A 8 -6.17 -2.65 -16.08
CA GLU A 8 -4.80 -2.27 -16.38
C GLU A 8 -4.47 -0.87 -15.86
N LYS A 9 -5.40 0.08 -15.98
CA LYS A 9 -5.25 1.43 -15.41
C LYS A 9 -5.09 1.39 -13.89
N VAL A 10 -5.90 0.58 -13.21
CA VAL A 10 -5.80 0.40 -11.75
C VAL A 10 -4.48 -0.27 -11.37
N ARG A 11 -4.06 -1.32 -12.11
CA ARG A 11 -2.77 -1.99 -11.87
C ARG A 11 -1.61 -0.99 -11.93
N LEU A 12 -1.53 -0.18 -12.99
CA LEU A 12 -0.50 0.84 -13.14
C LEU A 12 -0.55 1.86 -11.99
N LYS A 13 -1.75 2.30 -11.61
CA LYS A 13 -1.91 3.24 -10.49
C LYS A 13 -1.44 2.64 -9.16
N LEU A 14 -1.69 1.36 -8.92
CA LEU A 14 -1.22 0.65 -7.73
C LEU A 14 0.31 0.56 -7.70
N MET A 15 0.97 0.42 -8.85
CA MET A 15 2.43 0.45 -8.92
C MET A 15 2.99 1.82 -8.52
N ASP A 16 2.44 2.90 -9.04
CA ASP A 16 2.85 4.27 -8.66
C ASP A 16 2.63 4.51 -7.16
N CYS A 17 1.47 4.09 -6.64
CA CYS A 17 1.14 4.21 -5.23
C CYS A 17 2.03 3.34 -4.34
N ALA A 18 2.50 2.18 -4.80
CA ALA A 18 3.40 1.31 -4.04
C ALA A 18 4.75 1.97 -3.80
N VAL A 19 5.32 2.60 -4.84
CA VAL A 19 6.58 3.35 -4.73
C VAL A 19 6.43 4.49 -3.72
N LEU A 20 5.35 5.29 -3.85
CA LEU A 20 5.06 6.37 -2.91
C LEU A 20 4.85 5.86 -1.48
N TYR A 21 4.11 4.76 -1.32
CA TYR A 21 3.86 4.13 -0.04
C TYR A 21 5.15 3.69 0.64
N TYR A 22 6.06 3.06 -0.11
CA TYR A 22 7.35 2.64 0.41
C TYR A 22 8.18 3.84 0.87
N ASP A 23 8.36 4.83 0.00
CA ASP A 23 9.26 5.96 0.24
C ASP A 23 8.76 6.92 1.31
N LEU A 24 7.44 7.07 1.43
CA LEU A 24 6.84 7.93 2.43
C LEU A 24 6.64 7.17 3.74
N LEU A 25 6.01 5.99 3.72
CA LEU A 25 5.45 5.39 4.93
C LEU A 25 6.27 4.22 5.49
N VAL A 26 6.89 3.39 4.66
CA VAL A 26 7.62 2.19 5.12
C VAL A 26 9.05 2.53 5.51
N ARG A 27 9.73 3.40 4.75
CA ARG A 27 11.13 3.77 5.01
C ARG A 27 11.32 4.74 6.17
N LYS A 28 10.23 5.23 6.76
CA LYS A 28 10.25 6.29 7.77
C LYS A 28 9.36 5.91 8.94
N ASP A 29 9.85 6.21 10.12
CA ASP A 29 9.03 6.20 11.33
C ASP A 29 8.47 7.60 11.56
N TYR A 30 7.21 7.65 11.99
CA TYR A 30 6.51 8.89 12.25
C TYR A 30 6.28 9.06 13.74
N LEU A 31 6.77 10.17 14.28
CA LEU A 31 6.47 10.58 15.63
C LEU A 31 5.21 11.46 15.62
N ILE A 32 4.15 10.97 16.25
CA ILE A 32 2.91 11.71 16.44
C ILE A 32 2.89 12.22 17.87
N PHE A 33 2.72 13.52 18.05
CA PHE A 33 2.54 14.15 19.35
C PHE A 33 1.16 14.80 19.42
N SER A 34 0.55 14.77 20.59
CA SER A 34 -0.69 15.50 20.86
C SER A 34 -0.75 15.89 22.33
N ARG A 35 -1.35 17.07 22.59
CA ARG A 35 -1.62 17.52 23.97
C ARG A 35 -2.71 16.67 24.63
N ASP A 36 -3.54 16.00 23.85
CA ASP A 36 -4.68 15.22 24.32
C ASP A 36 -4.33 13.76 24.61
N PHE A 37 -3.09 13.33 24.36
CA PHE A 37 -2.68 11.97 24.69
C PHE A 37 -2.59 11.77 26.20
N LYS A 38 -3.32 10.77 26.71
CA LYS A 38 -3.46 10.51 28.15
C LYS A 38 -2.31 9.71 28.76
N TYR A 39 -1.70 8.81 27.98
CA TYR A 39 -0.75 7.82 28.51
C TYR A 39 0.71 8.12 28.15
N GLN A 40 0.96 8.66 26.95
CA GLN A 40 2.30 9.01 26.46
C GLN A 40 2.24 10.36 25.75
N LYS A 41 3.32 11.15 25.81
CA LYS A 41 3.38 12.46 25.15
C LYS A 41 3.46 12.36 23.62
N TYR A 42 3.93 11.22 23.13
CA TYR A 42 4.03 10.91 21.72
C TYR A 42 3.93 9.40 21.48
N TYR A 43 3.62 9.03 20.25
CA TYR A 43 3.69 7.67 19.76
C TYR A 43 4.54 7.63 18.50
N ILE A 44 5.29 6.55 18.31
CA ILE A 44 5.97 6.25 17.06
C ILE A 44 5.08 5.28 16.28
N VAL A 45 4.80 5.62 15.03
CA VAL A 45 4.00 4.82 14.10
C VAL A 45 4.88 4.48 12.90
N SER A 46 4.89 3.20 12.55
CA SER A 46 5.63 2.66 11.41
C SER A 46 4.65 1.92 10.52
N ALA A 47 4.83 2.04 9.21
CA ALA A 47 4.05 1.28 8.24
C ALA A 47 4.86 0.06 7.77
N PHE A 48 4.17 -1.05 7.48
CA PHE A 48 4.78 -2.25 6.95
C PHE A 48 4.33 -2.51 5.51
N GLU A 49 5.23 -3.06 4.70
CA GLU A 49 4.99 -3.37 3.29
C GLU A 49 3.71 -4.19 3.05
N ASP A 50 3.41 -5.12 3.95
CA ASP A 50 2.23 -5.97 3.87
C ASP A 50 0.92 -5.25 4.24
N ASN A 51 0.97 -4.07 4.86
CA ASN A 51 -0.24 -3.25 5.03
C ASN A 51 -0.75 -2.70 3.70
N PHE A 52 0.08 -2.62 2.66
CA PHE A 52 -0.28 -2.01 1.39
C PHE A 52 -1.51 -2.68 0.75
N LEU A 53 -1.59 -4.03 0.77
CA LEU A 53 -2.76 -4.74 0.22
C LEU A 53 -4.06 -4.27 0.88
N HIS A 54 -4.08 -4.14 2.21
CA HIS A 54 -5.26 -3.73 2.96
C HIS A 54 -5.73 -2.31 2.58
N LEU A 55 -4.78 -1.39 2.36
CA LEU A 55 -5.08 0.00 2.00
C LEU A 55 -5.63 0.15 0.58
N THR A 56 -5.32 -0.78 -0.31
CA THR A 56 -5.74 -0.70 -1.72
C THR A 56 -7.17 -1.18 -1.96
N GLY A 57 -7.75 -1.95 -1.04
CA GLY A 57 -9.08 -2.57 -1.20
C GLY A 57 -9.15 -3.66 -2.27
N VAL A 58 -8.02 -4.02 -2.90
CA VAL A 58 -7.94 -5.04 -3.94
C VAL A 58 -8.24 -6.42 -3.35
N HIS A 59 -9.17 -7.15 -3.98
CA HIS A 59 -9.44 -8.54 -3.62
C HIS A 59 -8.53 -9.47 -4.41
N THR A 60 -7.76 -10.29 -3.68
CA THR A 60 -6.84 -11.26 -4.26
C THR A 60 -6.64 -12.45 -3.32
N ASN A 61 -6.34 -13.61 -3.90
CA ASN A 61 -5.93 -14.80 -3.16
C ASN A 61 -4.45 -14.75 -2.73
N LEU A 62 -3.71 -13.71 -3.11
CA LEU A 62 -2.34 -13.52 -2.67
C LEU A 62 -2.31 -13.09 -1.19
N LYS A 63 -1.41 -13.71 -0.43
CA LYS A 63 -1.04 -13.20 0.90
C LYS A 63 -0.43 -11.80 0.75
N ALA A 64 -0.70 -10.91 1.70
CA ALA A 64 -0.28 -9.51 1.67
C ALA A 64 1.23 -9.30 1.36
N LYS A 65 2.11 -10.05 2.03
CA LYS A 65 3.56 -10.00 1.73
C LYS A 65 3.90 -10.43 0.29
N LYS A 66 3.18 -11.42 -0.26
CA LYS A 66 3.36 -11.84 -1.67
C LYS A 66 2.76 -10.82 -2.64
N PHE A 67 1.68 -10.15 -2.25
CA PHE A 67 1.11 -9.05 -3.04
C PHE A 67 2.11 -7.90 -3.18
N TRP A 68 2.81 -7.53 -2.11
CA TRP A 68 3.87 -6.52 -2.16
C TRP A 68 5.01 -6.89 -3.13
N VAL A 69 5.61 -8.07 -2.96
CA VAL A 69 6.79 -8.48 -3.73
C VAL A 69 6.46 -8.80 -5.18
N PHE A 70 5.39 -9.58 -5.40
CA PHE A 70 5.06 -10.12 -6.72
C PHE A 70 3.84 -9.44 -7.30
N GLY A 71 2.80 -9.21 -6.51
CA GLY A 71 1.53 -8.71 -7.03
C GLY A 71 1.63 -7.35 -7.75
N ILE A 72 2.50 -6.47 -7.27
CA ILE A 72 2.65 -5.12 -7.84
C ILE A 72 3.48 -5.15 -9.14
N TYR A 73 4.49 -6.01 -9.22
CA TYR A 73 5.50 -5.98 -10.29
C TYR A 73 5.41 -7.13 -11.30
N SER A 74 4.73 -8.23 -10.97
CA SER A 74 4.41 -9.30 -11.91
C SER A 74 2.96 -9.10 -12.35
N GLY A 75 2.69 -9.18 -13.66
CA GLY A 75 1.41 -8.83 -14.30
C GLY A 75 0.20 -9.70 -13.93
N ILE A 76 0.01 -9.97 -12.64
CA ILE A 76 -1.08 -10.76 -12.09
C ILE A 76 -2.36 -9.94 -12.20
N THR A 77 -3.37 -10.55 -12.80
CA THR A 77 -4.69 -9.95 -12.95
C THR A 77 -5.41 -9.95 -11.60
N PHE A 78 -5.68 -8.76 -11.06
CA PHE A 78 -6.46 -8.59 -9.84
C PHE A 78 -7.95 -8.48 -10.14
N LEU A 79 -8.78 -8.97 -9.20
CA LEU A 79 -10.20 -8.67 -9.19
C LEU A 79 -10.36 -7.36 -8.43
N ILE A 80 -10.58 -6.28 -9.18
CA ILE A 80 -10.97 -4.98 -8.63
C ILE A 80 -12.49 -5.00 -8.67
N VAL A 81 -13.12 -4.94 -7.49
CA VAL A 81 -14.57 -4.80 -7.35
C VAL A 81 -14.92 -3.33 -7.54
#